data_AF-A0A2I4BT65-F1
#
_entry.id   AF-A0A2I4BT65-F1
#
_cell.length_a   1.000
_cell.length_b   1.000
_cell.length_c   1.000
_cell.angle_alpha   90.00
_cell.angle_beta   90.00
_cell.angle_gamma   90.00
#
_symmetry.space_group_name_H-M   'P 1'
#
loop_
_entity.id
_entity.type
_entity.pdbx_description
1 polymer ?
#
loop_
_entity_poly.entity_id
_entity_poly.type
_entity_poly.pdbx_seq_one_letter_code
_entity_poly.pdbx_strand_id
1 'polypeptide(L)'
;MTACQMVSSDFTADERMELESIKMYKKDLLDDIQKLKTEIDNIMAEILSFDFAEESKTVEKNKQFCNGKKKFNMDPKKGINYLVENKLLNGSAQSIAEFLYKEEGLNKTAIGEFLGERDELHLQTLKAFVELHEFSNLSLVQALRQFLWSFRLPGEAQKIDRMMEAFATRYCECNTNVFQSTDTCYILSFAVIMLNTSLHNP
;
A
#
# COMPACT_ATOMS: atom_id res chain seq x y z
N MET A 1 1.55 -87.72 -17.41
CA MET A 1 1.86 -87.11 -18.72
C MET A 1 1.75 -85.60 -18.54
N THR A 2 2.75 -84.75 -18.63
CA THR A 2 4.20 -84.85 -18.79
C THR A 2 4.70 -83.51 -18.23
N ALA A 3 5.65 -83.55 -17.30
CA ALA A 3 6.20 -82.36 -16.66
C ALA A 3 6.81 -81.44 -17.73
N CYS A 4 6.31 -80.20 -17.82
CA CYS A 4 6.91 -79.19 -18.68
C CYS A 4 8.34 -78.95 -18.20
N GLN A 5 9.27 -79.20 -19.11
CA GLN A 5 10.70 -79.30 -18.90
C GLN A 5 11.24 -78.08 -18.16
N MET A 6 12.08 -78.36 -17.15
CA MET A 6 13.00 -77.41 -16.58
C MET A 6 13.90 -76.86 -17.69
N VAL A 7 13.64 -75.64 -18.14
CA VAL A 7 14.61 -74.88 -18.92
C VAL A 7 15.64 -74.35 -17.90
N SER A 8 16.56 -75.21 -17.48
CA SER A 8 17.83 -74.76 -16.92
C SER A 8 18.85 -74.69 -18.06
N SER A 9 18.78 -73.62 -18.84
CA SER A 9 19.87 -73.24 -19.73
C SER A 9 20.86 -72.42 -18.90
N ASP A 10 21.99 -73.05 -18.55
CA ASP A 10 23.13 -72.35 -17.96
C ASP A 10 23.56 -71.23 -18.91
N PHE A 11 23.31 -69.98 -18.51
CA PHE A 11 23.79 -68.79 -19.23
C PHE A 11 25.28 -68.91 -19.55
N THR A 12 25.66 -68.55 -20.77
CA THR A 12 27.07 -68.41 -21.15
C THR A 12 27.76 -67.34 -20.29
N ALA A 13 29.08 -67.41 -20.15
CA ALA A 13 29.82 -66.48 -19.30
C ALA A 13 29.58 -65.01 -19.66
N ASP A 14 29.43 -64.73 -20.96
CA ASP A 14 29.14 -63.40 -21.51
C ASP A 14 27.72 -62.93 -21.13
N GLU A 15 26.70 -63.79 -21.26
CA GLU A 15 25.32 -63.47 -20.84
C GLU A 15 25.21 -63.23 -19.33
N ARG A 16 26.00 -63.93 -18.50
CA ARG A 16 26.05 -63.68 -17.05
C ARG A 16 26.66 -62.31 -16.74
N MET A 17 27.73 -61.92 -17.44
CA MET A 17 28.36 -60.60 -17.32
C MET A 17 27.41 -59.48 -17.75
N GLU A 18 26.70 -59.63 -18.88
CA GLU A 18 25.70 -58.65 -19.31
C GLU A 18 24.55 -58.53 -18.31
N LEU A 19 24.05 -59.65 -17.77
CA LEU A 19 22.99 -59.64 -16.76
C LEU A 19 23.44 -58.94 -15.47
N GLU A 20 24.69 -59.13 -15.03
CA GLU A 20 25.27 -58.39 -13.91
C GLU A 20 25.37 -56.89 -14.21
N SER A 21 25.80 -56.53 -15.43
CA SER A 21 25.88 -55.14 -15.88
C SER A 21 24.52 -54.44 -15.84
N ILE A 22 23.48 -55.11 -16.36
CA ILE A 22 22.10 -54.61 -16.35
C ILE A 22 21.55 -54.50 -14.93
N LYS A 23 21.87 -55.46 -14.05
CA LYS A 23 21.48 -55.39 -12.62
C LYS A 23 22.15 -54.22 -11.91
N MET A 24 23.44 -53.96 -12.17
CA MET A 24 24.14 -52.79 -11.66
C MET A 24 23.48 -51.50 -12.17
N TYR A 25 23.27 -51.39 -13.48
CA TYR A 25 22.65 -50.21 -14.08
C TYR A 25 21.24 -49.95 -13.55
N LYS A 26 20.43 -51.01 -13.36
CA LYS A 26 19.12 -50.91 -12.72
C LYS A 26 19.20 -50.41 -11.28
N LYS A 27 20.20 -50.86 -10.52
CA LYS A 27 20.42 -50.42 -9.14
C LYS A 27 20.77 -48.93 -9.11
N ASP A 28 21.65 -48.49 -10.00
CA ASP A 28 22.06 -47.08 -10.10
C ASP A 28 20.88 -46.19 -10.48
N LEU A 29 20.07 -46.60 -11.47
CA LEU A 29 18.83 -45.89 -11.85
C LEU A 29 17.83 -45.80 -10.69
N LEU A 30 17.68 -46.86 -9.90
CA LEU A 30 16.80 -46.84 -8.73
C LEU A 30 17.32 -45.89 -7.65
N ASP A 31 18.63 -45.85 -7.41
CA ASP A 31 19.24 -44.93 -6.46
C ASP A 31 19.08 -43.47 -6.94
N ASP A 32 19.21 -43.21 -8.24
CA ASP A 32 19.01 -41.87 -8.79
C ASP A 32 17.54 -41.42 -8.75
N ILE A 33 16.59 -42.32 -9.02
CA ILE A 33 15.16 -42.04 -8.82
C ILE A 33 14.88 -41.70 -7.34
N GLN A 34 15.50 -42.44 -6.41
CA GLN A 34 15.35 -42.20 -4.97
C GLN A 34 15.91 -40.82 -4.56
N LYS A 35 17.07 -40.43 -5.11
CA LYS A 35 17.66 -39.10 -4.90
C LYS A 35 16.75 -37.99 -5.44
N LEU A 36 16.29 -38.12 -6.68
CA LEU A 36 15.39 -37.15 -7.31
C LEU A 36 14.09 -37.00 -6.52
N LYS A 37 13.53 -38.10 -6.02
CA LYS A 37 12.35 -38.05 -5.15
C LYS A 37 12.62 -37.25 -3.87
N THR A 38 13.75 -37.49 -3.22
CA THR A 38 14.15 -36.77 -2.00
C THR A 38 14.34 -35.28 -2.26
N GLU A 39 14.92 -34.94 -3.40
CA GLU A 39 15.11 -33.55 -3.82
C GLU A 39 13.78 -32.84 -4.09
N ILE A 40 12.84 -33.51 -4.77
CA ILE A 40 11.48 -33.00 -4.98
C ILE A 40 10.75 -32.78 -3.64
N ASP A 41 10.86 -33.72 -2.71
CA ASP A 41 10.22 -33.61 -1.39
C ASP A 41 10.80 -32.42 -0.59
N ASN A 42 12.12 -32.18 -0.68
CA ASN A 42 12.77 -31.04 -0.05
C ASN A 42 12.32 -29.70 -0.69
N ILE A 43 12.29 -29.62 -2.02
CA ILE A 43 11.84 -28.41 -2.73
C ILE A 43 10.38 -28.11 -2.39
N MET A 44 9.51 -29.13 -2.32
CA MET A 44 8.12 -28.94 -1.90
C MET A 44 8.02 -28.40 -0.46
N ALA A 45 8.84 -28.90 0.46
CA ALA A 45 8.88 -28.39 1.83
C ALA A 45 9.34 -26.93 1.89
N GLU A 46 10.34 -26.54 1.09
CA GLU A 46 10.81 -25.16 0.99
C GLU A 46 9.73 -24.22 0.44
N ILE A 47 9.03 -24.60 -0.62
CA ILE A 47 7.93 -23.82 -1.21
C ILE A 47 6.83 -23.56 -0.17
N LEU A 48 6.38 -24.61 0.52
CA LEU A 48 5.35 -24.48 1.56
C LEU A 48 5.80 -23.58 2.71
N SER A 49 7.08 -23.66 3.10
CA SER A 49 7.64 -22.80 4.15
C SER A 49 7.72 -21.33 3.72
N PHE A 50 8.01 -21.07 2.45
CA PHE A 50 8.09 -19.73 1.88
C PHE A 50 6.70 -19.10 1.81
N ASP A 51 5.69 -19.82 1.32
CA ASP A 51 4.30 -19.35 1.23
C ASP A 51 3.75 -18.96 2.60
N PHE A 52 3.97 -19.81 3.62
CA PHE A 52 3.54 -19.51 4.99
C PHE A 52 4.24 -18.27 5.56
N ALA A 53 5.53 -18.10 5.28
CA ALA A 53 6.28 -16.93 5.73
C ALA A 53 5.84 -15.64 5.01
N GLU A 54 5.51 -15.69 3.72
CA GLU A 54 4.94 -14.59 2.95
C GLU A 54 3.55 -14.18 3.47
N GLU A 55 2.68 -15.15 3.74
CA GLU A 55 1.35 -14.90 4.27
C GLU A 55 1.42 -14.29 5.68
N SER A 56 2.27 -14.83 6.56
CA SER A 56 2.50 -14.31 7.91
C SER A 56 3.03 -12.87 7.89
N LYS A 57 4.00 -12.57 7.02
CA LYS A 57 4.54 -11.20 6.84
C LYS A 57 3.48 -10.23 6.34
N THR A 58 2.60 -10.67 5.44
CA THR A 58 1.52 -9.83 4.90
C THR A 58 0.50 -9.49 5.98
N VAL A 59 0.09 -10.49 6.77
CA VAL A 59 -0.83 -10.28 7.92
C VAL A 59 -0.20 -9.33 8.95
N GLU A 60 1.09 -9.50 9.24
CA GLU A 60 1.79 -8.65 10.20
C GLU A 60 1.94 -7.20 9.70
N LYS A 61 2.29 -6.99 8.43
CA LYS A 61 2.33 -5.66 7.81
C LYS A 61 0.96 -4.97 7.85
N ASN A 62 -0.12 -5.69 7.53
CA ASN A 62 -1.48 -5.15 7.59
C ASN A 62 -1.86 -4.73 9.02
N LYS A 63 -1.48 -5.55 10.01
CA LYS A 63 -1.69 -5.23 11.43
C LYS A 63 -0.90 -4.00 11.87
N GLN A 64 0.37 -3.89 11.46
CA GLN A 64 1.19 -2.71 11.75
C GLN A 64 0.62 -1.46 11.09
N PHE A 65 0.14 -1.55 9.84
CA PHE A 65 -0.48 -0.43 9.15
C PHE A 65 -1.74 0.07 9.87
N CYS A 66 -2.64 -0.85 10.26
CA CYS A 66 -3.81 -0.52 11.08
C CYS A 66 -3.42 0.13 12.42
N ASN A 67 -2.35 -0.33 13.07
CA ASN A 67 -1.84 0.30 14.28
C ASN A 67 -1.28 1.70 14.02
N GLY A 68 -0.61 1.91 12.88
CA GLY A 68 -0.16 3.22 12.43
C GLY A 68 -1.30 4.22 12.23
N LYS A 69 -2.41 3.78 11.62
CA LYS A 69 -3.63 4.60 11.49
C LYS A 69 -4.22 4.99 12.85
N LYS A 70 -4.27 4.06 13.80
CA LYS A 70 -4.71 4.36 15.18
C LYS A 70 -3.78 5.36 15.87
N LYS A 71 -2.46 5.23 15.69
CA LYS A 71 -1.47 6.18 16.21
C LYS A 71 -1.65 7.56 15.59
N PHE A 72 -1.86 7.64 14.27
CA PHE A 72 -2.15 8.89 13.57
C PHE A 72 -3.39 9.59 14.12
N ASN A 73 -4.46 8.82 14.37
CA ASN A 73 -5.71 9.37 14.93
C ASN A 73 -5.55 9.93 16.34
N MET A 74 -4.53 9.50 17.08
CA MET A 74 -4.19 10.00 18.43
C MET A 74 -3.18 11.16 18.37
N ASP A 75 -2.16 11.01 17.54
CA ASP A 75 -1.07 11.98 17.35
C ASP A 75 -0.59 11.87 15.89
N PRO A 76 -0.97 12.82 15.02
CA PRO A 76 -0.69 12.74 13.59
C PRO A 76 0.80 12.62 13.28
N LYS A 77 1.65 13.41 13.95
CA LYS A 77 3.10 13.42 13.73
C LYS A 77 3.71 12.08 14.11
N LYS A 78 3.35 11.53 15.28
CA LYS A 78 3.84 10.19 15.70
C LYS A 78 3.30 9.07 14.82
N GLY A 79 2.07 9.18 14.33
CA GLY A 79 1.46 8.21 13.42
C GLY A 79 2.23 8.11 12.10
N ILE A 80 2.51 9.25 11.47
CA ILE A 80 3.31 9.30 10.24
C ILE A 80 4.72 8.76 10.50
N ASN A 81 5.40 9.20 11.56
CA ASN A 81 6.74 8.70 11.89
C ASN A 81 6.76 7.19 12.07
N TYR A 82 5.77 6.63 12.79
CA TYR A 82 5.65 5.18 12.95
C TYR A 82 5.48 4.46 11.60
N LEU A 83 4.64 4.98 10.71
CA LEU A 83 4.43 4.38 9.39
C LEU A 83 5.70 4.44 8.53
N VAL A 84 6.46 5.53 8.61
CA VAL A 84 7.72 5.70 7.88
C VAL A 84 8.83 4.80 8.44
N GLU A 85 9.00 4.76 9.76
CA GLU A 85 10.00 3.91 10.43
C GLU A 85 9.78 2.42 10.15
N ASN A 86 8.52 1.98 10.09
CA ASN A 86 8.16 0.60 9.77
C ASN A 86 8.14 0.31 8.25
N LYS A 87 8.57 1.26 7.41
CA LYS A 87 8.60 1.15 5.94
C LYS A 87 7.22 0.85 5.32
N LEU A 88 6.16 1.28 5.99
CA LEU A 88 4.77 1.15 5.53
C LEU A 88 4.33 2.36 4.71
N LEU A 89 5.00 3.50 4.91
CA LEU A 89 4.77 4.73 4.17
C LEU A 89 6.12 5.35 3.80
N ASN A 90 6.22 5.94 2.61
CA ASN A 90 7.39 6.73 2.24
C ASN A 90 7.28 8.11 2.91
N GLY A 91 8.37 8.62 3.49
CA GLY A 91 8.41 9.92 4.17
C GLY A 91 8.39 11.15 3.24
N SER A 92 8.09 10.96 1.94
CA SER A 92 7.91 12.07 1.00
C SER A 92 6.56 12.76 1.20
N ALA A 93 6.52 14.08 0.97
CA ALA A 93 5.29 14.87 1.10
C ALA A 93 4.15 14.35 0.21
N GLN A 94 4.47 13.88 -1.01
CA GLN A 94 3.52 13.32 -1.95
C GLN A 94 2.91 12.01 -1.43
N SER A 95 3.75 11.09 -0.94
CA SER A 95 3.27 9.82 -0.39
C SER A 95 2.40 10.02 0.86
N ILE A 96 2.78 10.98 1.72
CA ILE A 96 1.97 11.33 2.89
C ILE A 96 0.64 11.93 2.45
N ALA A 97 0.64 12.86 1.48
CA ALA A 97 -0.58 13.46 0.96
C ALA A 97 -1.54 12.41 0.36
N GLU A 98 -1.02 11.46 -0.41
CA GLU A 98 -1.81 10.35 -0.95
C GLU A 98 -2.41 9.46 0.14
N PHE A 99 -1.62 9.16 1.18
CA PHE A 99 -2.12 8.43 2.36
C PHE A 99 -3.26 9.20 3.04
N LEU A 100 -3.10 10.50 3.28
CA LEU A 100 -4.13 11.33 3.91
C LEU A 100 -5.40 11.45 3.06
N TYR A 101 -5.28 11.42 1.73
CA TYR A 101 -6.40 11.60 0.80
C TYR A 101 -7.16 10.29 0.51
N LYS A 102 -6.44 9.18 0.31
CA LYS A 102 -7.02 7.91 -0.16
C LYS A 102 -7.37 6.94 0.97
N GLU A 103 -6.69 7.02 2.11
CA GLU A 103 -6.78 5.97 3.12
C GLU A 103 -8.02 6.09 4.02
N GLU A 104 -8.74 4.99 4.17
CA GLU A 104 -9.91 4.93 5.06
C GLU A 104 -9.54 4.68 6.52
N GLY A 105 -10.38 5.21 7.42
CA GLY A 105 -10.23 5.05 8.87
C GLY A 105 -9.33 6.09 9.54
N LEU A 106 -8.90 7.12 8.81
CA LEU A 106 -8.25 8.30 9.37
C LEU A 106 -9.26 9.30 9.92
N ASN A 107 -8.94 9.88 11.07
CA ASN A 107 -9.76 10.92 11.68
C ASN A 107 -9.57 12.23 10.90
N LYS A 108 -10.65 12.74 10.29
CA LYS A 108 -10.64 14.00 9.54
C LYS A 108 -10.12 15.21 10.32
N THR A 109 -10.28 15.20 11.64
CA THR A 109 -9.73 16.25 12.52
C THR A 109 -8.22 16.13 12.65
N ALA A 110 -7.70 14.91 12.77
CA ALA A 110 -6.25 14.63 12.80
C ALA A 110 -5.58 14.99 11.46
N ILE A 111 -6.26 14.72 10.33
CA ILE A 111 -5.81 15.16 8.99
C ILE A 111 -5.70 16.68 8.95
N GLY A 112 -6.75 17.39 9.36
CA GLY A 112 -6.75 18.86 9.38
C GLY A 112 -5.65 19.43 10.26
N GLU A 113 -5.46 18.84 11.45
CA GLU A 113 -4.41 19.24 12.39
C GLU A 113 -3.01 19.11 11.78
N PHE A 114 -2.72 17.98 11.12
CA PHE A 114 -1.44 17.72 10.46
C PHE A 114 -1.19 18.66 9.28
N LEU A 115 -2.15 18.78 8.37
CA LEU A 115 -2.03 19.65 7.20
C LEU A 115 -1.94 21.13 7.57
N GLY A 116 -2.48 21.50 8.72
CA GLY A 116 -2.42 22.84 9.27
C GLY A 116 -1.11 23.16 10.00
N GLU A 117 -0.10 22.29 10.04
CA GLU A 117 1.18 22.59 10.71
C GLU A 117 2.11 23.44 9.85
N ARG A 118 2.96 24.27 10.49
CA ARG A 118 3.81 25.26 9.79
C ARG A 118 5.15 24.70 9.29
N ASP A 119 5.50 23.48 9.68
CA ASP A 119 6.80 22.91 9.30
C ASP A 119 6.82 22.61 7.79
N GLU A 120 7.98 22.73 7.16
CA GLU A 120 8.13 22.65 5.70
C GLU A 120 7.52 21.38 5.08
N LEU A 121 7.72 20.22 5.73
CA LEU A 121 7.12 18.96 5.29
C LEU A 121 5.58 19.03 5.23
N HIS A 122 4.94 19.64 6.24
CA HIS A 122 3.48 19.75 6.31
C HIS A 122 2.96 20.72 5.24
N LEU A 123 3.68 21.82 4.99
CA LEU A 123 3.32 22.76 3.91
C LEU A 123 3.41 22.10 2.53
N GLN A 124 4.48 21.35 2.27
CA GLN A 124 4.62 20.58 1.03
C GLN A 124 3.54 19.50 0.92
N THR A 125 3.21 18.83 2.04
CA THR A 125 2.14 17.82 2.09
C THR A 125 0.79 18.46 1.82
N LEU A 126 0.47 19.63 2.38
CA LEU A 126 -0.75 20.39 2.10
C LEU A 126 -0.85 20.72 0.61
N LYS A 127 0.23 21.23 0.01
CA LYS A 127 0.24 21.52 -1.42
C LYS A 127 -0.07 20.27 -2.26
N ALA A 128 0.64 19.18 -2.02
CA ALA A 128 0.41 17.90 -2.70
C ALA A 128 -1.02 17.36 -2.45
N PHE A 129 -1.55 17.52 -1.24
CA PHE A 129 -2.90 17.10 -0.89
C PHE A 129 -3.99 17.88 -1.65
N VAL A 130 -3.80 19.19 -1.80
CA VAL A 130 -4.71 20.03 -2.58
C VAL A 130 -4.59 19.71 -4.07
N GLU A 131 -3.39 19.39 -4.57
CA GLU A 131 -3.17 18.97 -5.96
C GLU A 131 -3.92 17.69 -6.35
N LEU A 132 -4.15 16.77 -5.39
CA LEU A 132 -4.97 15.56 -5.56
C LEU A 132 -6.47 15.85 -5.76
N HIS A 133 -6.93 17.07 -5.48
CA HIS A 133 -8.31 17.45 -5.72
C HIS A 133 -8.50 17.95 -7.16
N GLU A 134 -9.44 17.33 -7.87
CA GLU A 134 -9.85 17.76 -9.20
C GLU A 134 -10.95 18.83 -9.11
N PHE A 135 -10.58 20.09 -9.31
CA PHE A 135 -11.52 21.23 -9.25
C PHE A 135 -11.99 21.73 -10.62
N SER A 136 -11.53 21.12 -11.71
CA SER A 136 -11.87 21.53 -13.07
C SER A 136 -13.38 21.42 -13.30
N ASN A 137 -13.98 22.46 -13.90
CA ASN A 137 -15.41 22.56 -14.19
C ASN A 137 -16.34 22.57 -12.96
N LEU A 138 -15.80 22.73 -11.75
CA LEU A 138 -16.59 22.88 -10.53
C LEU A 138 -16.76 24.37 -10.19
N SER A 139 -17.96 24.76 -9.76
CA SER A 139 -18.14 26.07 -9.12
C SER A 139 -17.36 26.16 -7.81
N LEU A 140 -17.03 27.37 -7.36
CA LEU A 140 -16.27 27.59 -6.13
C LEU A 140 -16.87 26.86 -4.93
N VAL A 141 -18.21 26.91 -4.79
CA VAL A 141 -18.92 26.25 -3.69
C VAL A 141 -18.85 24.72 -3.80
N GLN A 142 -18.89 24.15 -5.01
CA GLN A 142 -18.74 22.70 -5.22
C GLN A 142 -17.31 22.24 -4.86
N ALA A 143 -16.30 22.96 -5.34
CA ALA A 143 -14.91 22.68 -5.02
C ALA A 143 -14.63 22.81 -3.51
N LEU A 144 -15.17 23.84 -2.85
CA LEU A 144 -15.07 24.01 -1.40
C LEU A 144 -15.71 22.86 -0.65
N ARG A 145 -16.90 22.39 -1.06
CA ARG A 145 -17.53 21.23 -0.43
C ARG A 145 -16.67 19.98 -0.55
N GLN A 146 -16.11 19.73 -1.73
CA GLN A 146 -15.23 18.58 -1.95
C GLN A 146 -13.97 18.67 -1.08
N PHE A 147 -13.33 19.85 -1.05
CA PHE A 147 -12.13 20.09 -0.25
C PHE A 147 -12.39 19.89 1.26
N LEU A 148 -13.45 20.51 1.77
CA LEU A 148 -13.86 20.41 3.18
C LEU A 148 -14.50 19.07 3.55
N TRP A 149 -14.77 18.20 2.58
CA TRP A 149 -15.20 16.83 2.85
C TRP A 149 -14.01 15.94 3.25
N SER A 150 -12.83 16.23 2.72
CA SER A 150 -11.62 15.41 2.88
C SER A 150 -11.01 15.53 4.29
N PHE A 151 -11.21 16.65 4.98
CA PHE A 151 -10.70 16.87 6.34
C PHE A 151 -11.61 17.84 7.12
N ARG A 152 -11.38 18.00 8.43
CA ARG A 152 -12.07 19.00 9.24
C ARG A 152 -11.16 20.20 9.48
N LEU A 153 -11.66 21.41 9.21
CA LEU A 153 -10.90 22.65 9.42
C LEU A 153 -10.44 22.76 10.89
N PRO A 154 -9.16 23.10 11.12
CA PRO A 154 -8.66 23.44 12.45
C PRO A 154 -9.35 24.68 13.03
N GLY A 155 -9.27 24.87 14.35
CA GLY A 155 -9.87 26.04 15.01
C GLY A 155 -9.00 27.29 14.94
N GLU A 156 -7.68 27.13 14.76
CA GLU A 156 -6.72 28.23 14.74
C GLU A 156 -6.76 28.98 13.41
N ALA A 157 -6.99 30.29 13.46
CA ALA A 157 -7.10 31.15 12.29
C ALA A 157 -5.91 31.01 11.33
N GLN A 158 -4.68 30.90 11.85
CA GLN A 158 -3.45 30.76 11.05
C GLN A 158 -3.35 29.43 10.30
N LYS A 159 -4.03 28.38 10.78
CA LYS A 159 -4.07 27.08 10.09
C LYS A 159 -5.11 27.11 8.98
N ILE A 160 -6.29 27.67 9.27
CA ILE A 160 -7.35 27.89 8.28
C ILE A 160 -6.81 28.74 7.12
N ASP A 161 -6.16 29.86 7.43
CA ASP A 161 -5.58 30.79 6.44
C ASP A 161 -4.73 30.07 5.38
N ARG A 162 -3.75 29.27 5.82
CA ARG A 162 -2.87 28.51 4.93
C ARG A 162 -3.59 27.46 4.09
N MET A 163 -4.59 26.78 4.66
CA MET A 163 -5.40 25.81 3.93
C MET A 163 -6.22 26.48 2.84
N MET A 164 -6.79 27.65 3.15
CA MET A 164 -7.61 28.41 2.21
C MET A 164 -6.79 29.06 1.10
N GLU A 165 -5.57 29.52 1.40
CA GLU A 165 -4.63 30.03 0.40
C GLU A 165 -4.22 28.92 -0.59
N ALA A 166 -3.88 27.73 -0.08
CA ALA A 166 -3.55 26.59 -0.91
C ALA A 166 -4.75 26.16 -1.80
N PHE A 167 -5.96 26.12 -1.22
CA PHE A 167 -7.19 25.84 -1.96
C PHE A 167 -7.45 26.88 -3.07
N ALA A 168 -7.36 28.17 -2.76
CA ALA A 168 -7.62 29.24 -3.71
C ALA A 168 -6.64 29.19 -4.89
N THR A 169 -5.35 28.98 -4.58
CA THR A 169 -4.31 28.82 -5.60
C THR A 169 -4.65 27.68 -6.55
N ARG A 170 -4.96 26.50 -6.02
CA ARG A 170 -5.31 25.34 -6.84
C ARG A 170 -6.60 25.55 -7.63
N TYR A 171 -7.62 26.16 -7.03
CA TYR A 171 -8.88 26.41 -7.72
C TYR A 171 -8.69 27.31 -8.94
N CYS A 172 -7.90 28.38 -8.81
CA CYS A 172 -7.55 29.29 -9.89
C CYS A 172 -6.72 28.60 -10.98
N GLU A 173 -5.78 27.72 -10.61
CA GLU A 173 -5.02 26.90 -11.59
C GLU A 173 -5.93 26.00 -12.41
N CYS A 174 -6.92 25.35 -11.77
CA CYS A 174 -7.89 24.48 -12.44
C CYS A 174 -8.95 25.27 -13.24
N ASN A 175 -9.21 26.53 -12.89
CA ASN A 175 -10.30 27.34 -13.43
C ASN A 175 -9.82 28.75 -13.81
N THR A 176 -8.89 28.84 -14.77
CA THR A 176 -8.20 30.08 -15.17
C THR A 176 -9.12 31.21 -15.65
N ASN A 177 -10.36 30.89 -16.05
CA ASN A 177 -11.31 31.85 -16.61
C ASN A 177 -12.34 32.37 -15.59
N VAL A 178 -12.35 31.84 -14.36
CA VAL A 178 -13.39 32.17 -13.36
C VAL A 178 -12.98 33.36 -12.50
N PHE A 179 -11.73 33.44 -12.08
CA PHE A 179 -11.21 34.53 -11.24
C PHE A 179 -9.97 35.17 -11.86
N GLN A 180 -9.90 36.50 -11.83
CA GLN A 180 -8.75 37.26 -12.34
C GLN A 180 -7.56 37.27 -11.36
N SER A 181 -7.81 37.05 -10.07
CA SER A 181 -6.78 36.98 -9.02
C SER A 181 -7.14 35.89 -8.01
N THR A 182 -6.12 35.17 -7.52
CA THR A 182 -6.22 34.23 -6.41
C THR A 182 -6.80 34.88 -5.15
N ASP A 183 -6.50 36.17 -4.92
CA ASP A 183 -7.01 36.93 -3.77
C ASP A 183 -8.54 37.01 -3.79
N THR A 184 -9.13 37.19 -4.97
CA THR A 184 -10.60 37.24 -5.12
C THR A 184 -11.22 35.89 -4.80
N CYS A 185 -10.61 34.80 -5.27
CA CYS A 185 -11.04 33.44 -4.96
C CYS A 185 -10.93 33.15 -3.45
N TYR A 186 -9.83 33.55 -2.83
CA TYR A 186 -9.58 33.41 -1.40
C TYR A 186 -10.62 34.17 -0.56
N ILE A 187 -10.83 35.47 -0.82
CA ILE A 187 -11.79 36.30 -0.08
C ILE A 187 -13.21 35.73 -0.21
N LEU A 188 -13.61 35.34 -1.43
CA LEU A 188 -14.93 34.77 -1.67
C LEU A 188 -15.09 33.41 -0.97
N SER A 189 -14.04 32.60 -0.92
CA SER A 189 -14.06 31.32 -0.20
C SER A 189 -14.27 31.51 1.31
N PHE A 190 -13.58 32.49 1.90
CA PHE A 190 -13.81 32.88 3.30
C PHE A 190 -15.23 33.40 3.53
N ALA A 191 -15.75 34.23 2.63
CA ALA A 191 -17.12 34.71 2.70
C ALA A 191 -18.14 33.55 2.70
N VAL A 192 -17.93 32.51 1.88
CA VAL A 192 -18.77 31.32 1.85
C VAL A 192 -18.72 30.54 3.18
N ILE A 193 -17.53 30.36 3.77
CA ILE A 193 -17.36 29.67 5.05
C ILE A 193 -18.01 30.46 6.21
N MET A 194 -17.79 31.78 6.25
CA MET A 194 -18.39 32.66 7.25
C MET A 194 -19.92 32.68 7.12
N LEU A 195 -20.45 32.77 5.90
CA LEU A 195 -21.89 32.72 5.64
C LEU A 195 -22.49 31.39 6.11
N ASN A 196 -21.83 30.26 5.86
CA ASN A 196 -22.29 28.96 6.33
C ASN A 196 -22.35 28.90 7.87
N THR A 197 -21.34 29.45 8.54
CA THR A 197 -21.31 29.57 10.00
C THR A 197 -22.47 30.45 10.49
N SER A 198 -22.71 31.61 9.87
CA SER A 198 -23.81 32.52 10.25
C SER A 198 -25.22 31.95 10.01
N LEU A 199 -25.39 31.05 9.04
CA LEU A 199 -26.69 30.44 8.72
C LEU A 199 -27.00 29.18 9.56
N HIS A 200 -25.98 28.51 10.09
CA HIS A 200 -26.13 27.19 10.72
C HIS A 200 -25.61 27.08 12.16
N ASN A 201 -24.95 28.10 12.71
CA ASN A 201 -24.78 28.24 14.17
C ASN A 201 -25.91 29.11 14.74
N PRO A 202 -26.77 28.58 15.63
CA PRO A 202 -27.79 29.35 16.33
C PRO A 202 -27.20 30.37 17.33
#